data_AF-A0A061P9X1-F1
#
_entry.id   AF-A0A061P9X1-F1
#
_cell.length_a   1.000
_cell.length_b   1.000
_cell.length_c   1.000
_cell.angle_alpha   90.00
_cell.angle_beta   90.00
_cell.angle_gamma   90.00
#
_symmetry.space_group_name_H-M   'P 1'
#
loop_
_entity.id
_entity.type
_entity.pdbx_description
1 polymer ?
#
loop_
_entity_poly.entity_id
_entity_poly.type
_entity_poly.pdbx_seq_one_letter_code
_entity_poly.pdbx_strand_id
1 'polypeptide(L)'
;MIIVNILGSFGLGAWYAWSTTDESIVHALIAIGFFGGFTTFSTFSVEALELLEQRRYLPLLIYVSLTLLGSVVGFLIGLSLSIL
;
A
#
# COMPACT_ATOMS: atom_id res chain seq x y z
N MET A 1 4.72 -8.32 -4.99
CA MET A 1 3.96 -7.56 -3.95
C MET A 1 2.95 -6.50 -4.44
N ILE A 2 2.74 -6.30 -5.75
CA ILE A 2 1.88 -5.21 -6.28
C ILE A 2 0.45 -5.24 -5.68
N ILE A 3 -0.28 -6.35 -5.84
CA ILE A 3 -1.71 -6.42 -5.46
C ILE A 3 -1.90 -6.19 -3.96
N VAL A 4 -1.06 -6.80 -3.12
CA VAL A 4 -1.15 -6.72 -1.65
C VAL A 4 -0.89 -5.28 -1.18
N ASN A 5 0.12 -4.60 -1.73
CA ASN A 5 0.39 -3.21 -1.36
C ASN A 5 -0.73 -2.28 -1.84
N ILE A 6 -1.24 -2.45 -3.07
CA ILE A 6 -2.35 -1.63 -3.58
C ILE A 6 -3.64 -1.83 -2.78
N LEU A 7 -4.05 -3.08 -2.55
CA LEU A 7 -5.27 -3.39 -1.79
C LEU A 7 -5.16 -2.96 -0.33
N GLY A 8 -3.97 -3.12 0.27
CA GLY A 8 -3.71 -2.68 1.63
C GLY A 8 -3.78 -1.18 1.77
N SER A 9 -3.14 -0.44 0.86
CA SER A 9 -3.23 1.02 0.83
C SER A 9 -4.64 1.52 0.56
N PHE A 10 -5.40 0.88 -0.34
CA PHE A 10 -6.82 1.18 -0.55
C PHE A 10 -7.66 0.98 0.71
N GLY A 11 -7.52 -0.17 1.37
CA GLY A 11 -8.25 -0.46 2.60
C GLY A 11 -7.88 0.49 3.73
N LEU A 12 -6.61 0.89 3.83
CA LEU A 12 -6.16 1.89 4.79
C LEU A 12 -6.76 3.26 4.50
N GLY A 13 -6.81 3.67 3.23
CA GLY A 13 -7.50 4.90 2.83
C GLY A 13 -8.98 4.89 3.18
N ALA A 14 -9.67 3.76 2.94
CA ALA A 14 -11.08 3.58 3.30
C ALA A 14 -11.30 3.59 4.83
N TRP A 15 -10.36 3.04 5.61
CA TRP A 15 -10.37 3.16 7.06
C TRP A 15 -10.26 4.62 7.51
N TYR A 16 -9.34 5.39 6.92
CA TYR A 16 -9.17 6.82 7.21
C TYR A 16 -10.40 7.63 6.80
N ALA A 17 -11.11 7.25 5.74
CA ALA A 17 -12.37 7.87 5.37
C ALA A 17 -13.48 7.66 6.42
N TRP A 18 -13.54 6.47 7.02
CA TRP A 18 -14.61 6.12 7.96
C TRP A 18 -14.28 6.47 9.43
N SER A 19 -13.00 6.41 9.80
CA SER A 19 -12.56 6.62 11.18
C SER A 19 -12.51 8.11 11.52
N THR A 20 -13.27 8.53 12.53
CA THR A 20 -13.33 9.92 12.99
C THR A 20 -12.39 10.23 14.17
N THR A 21 -11.68 9.22 14.69
CA THR A 21 -10.85 9.34 15.89
C THR A 21 -9.52 8.60 15.77
N ASP A 22 -8.47 9.35 15.44
CA ASP A 22 -7.10 8.84 15.28
C ASP A 22 -6.47 8.32 16.59
N GLU A 23 -6.96 8.75 17.75
CA GLU A 23 -6.38 8.36 19.05
C GLU A 23 -6.93 7.03 19.60
N SER A 24 -7.82 6.35 18.87
CA SER A 24 -8.41 5.10 19.36
C SER A 24 -7.46 3.90 19.24
N ILE A 25 -7.48 3.00 20.22
CA ILE A 25 -6.75 1.72 20.15
C ILE A 25 -7.19 0.88 18.93
N VAL A 26 -8.44 1.06 18.49
CA VAL A 26 -8.99 0.44 17.28
C VAL A 26 -8.28 0.98 16.03
N HIS A 27 -8.06 2.30 15.94
CA HIS A 27 -7.27 2.88 14.85
C HIS A 27 -5.86 2.31 14.82
N ALA A 28 -5.17 2.23 15.97
CA ALA A 28 -3.83 1.66 16.03
C ALA A 28 -3.81 0.18 15.58
N LEU A 29 -4.76 -0.63 16.03
CA LEU A 29 -4.85 -2.04 15.67
C LEU A 29 -5.10 -2.23 14.17
N ILE A 30 -5.94 -1.40 13.54
CA ILE A 30 -6.30 -1.53 12.13
C ILE A 30 -5.26 -0.88 11.22
N ALA A 31 -4.91 0.39 11.45
CA ALA A 31 -4.01 1.15 10.59
C ALA A 31 -2.55 0.67 10.71
N ILE A 32 -2.06 0.57 11.95
CA ILE A 32 -0.65 0.21 12.22
C ILE A 32 -0.51 -1.32 12.26
N GLY A 33 -1.44 -2.03 12.91
CA GLY A 33 -1.39 -3.48 13.04
C GLY A 33 -1.78 -4.22 11.75
N PHE A 34 -3.06 -4.20 11.38
CA PHE A 34 -3.57 -4.97 10.25
C PHE A 34 -3.00 -4.50 8.92
N PHE A 35 -3.19 -3.24 8.53
CA PHE A 35 -2.71 -2.74 7.24
C PHE A 35 -1.18 -2.62 7.18
N GLY A 36 -0.53 -2.30 8.31
CA GLY A 36 0.93 -2.33 8.43
C GLY A 36 1.51 -3.74 8.28
N GLY A 37 0.82 -4.79 8.77
CA GLY A 37 1.23 -6.19 8.56
C GLY A 37 0.80 -6.78 7.21
N PHE A 38 -0.28 -6.27 6.61
CA PHE A 38 -0.79 -6.73 5.32
C PHE A 38 0.07 -6.25 4.14
N THR A 39 0.58 -5.02 4.23
CA THR A 39 1.49 -4.44 3.24
C THR A 39 2.95 -4.77 3.57
N THR A 40 3.82 -4.78 2.57
CA THR A 40 5.25 -5.07 2.78
C THR A 40 6.14 -4.28 1.84
N PHE A 41 6.99 -3.42 2.42
CA PHE A 41 8.04 -2.69 1.70
C PHE A 41 9.34 -3.50 1.61
N SER A 42 9.62 -4.34 2.60
CA SER A 42 10.84 -5.17 2.64
C SER A 42 10.85 -6.20 1.52
N THR A 43 9.74 -6.93 1.32
CA THR A 43 9.66 -7.92 0.22
C THR A 43 9.62 -7.25 -1.15
N PHE A 44 8.96 -6.09 -1.26
CA PHE A 44 9.04 -5.25 -2.45
C PHE A 44 10.50 -4.90 -2.83
N SER A 45 11.31 -4.55 -1.83
CA SER A 45 12.71 -4.16 -2.05
C SER A 45 13.57 -5.33 -2.55
N VAL A 46 13.35 -6.54 -2.02
CA VAL A 46 14.02 -7.77 -2.48
C VAL A 46 13.64 -8.07 -3.92
N GLU A 47 12.35 -8.12 -4.26
CA GLU A 47 11.88 -8.38 -5.63
C GLU A 47 12.40 -7.32 -6.63
N ALA A 48 12.49 -6.05 -6.22
CA ALA A 48 13.06 -4.99 -7.05
C ALA A 48 14.58 -5.18 -7.27
N LEU A 49 15.34 -5.51 -6.23
CA LEU A 49 16.78 -5.78 -6.36
C LEU A 49 17.05 -7.02 -7.21
N GLU A 50 16.27 -8.08 -7.09
CA GLU A 50 16.39 -9.28 -7.94
C GLU A 50 16.21 -8.94 -9.42
N LEU A 51 15.22 -8.10 -9.77
CA LEU A 51 15.03 -7.64 -11.15
C LEU A 51 16.20 -6.79 -11.65
N LEU A 52 16.77 -5.96 -10.77
CA LEU A 52 17.93 -5.14 -11.07
C LEU A 52 19.17 -6.00 -11.33
N GLU A 53 19.46 -6.98 -10.46
CA GLU A 53 20.58 -7.93 -10.60
C GLU A 53 20.48 -8.75 -11.88
N GLN A 54 19.25 -9.15 -12.25
CA GLN A 54 18.97 -9.84 -13.52
C GLN A 54 19.04 -8.91 -14.75
N ARG A 55 19.36 -7.62 -14.59
CA ARG A 55 19.35 -6.58 -15.64
C ARG A 55 18.01 -6.45 -16.37
N ARG A 56 16.91 -6.82 -15.71
CA ARG A 56 15.55 -6.74 -16.26
C ARG A 56 14.95 -5.36 -16.00
N TYR A 57 15.51 -4.33 -16.65
CA TYR A 57 15.18 -2.93 -16.38
C TYR A 57 13.73 -2.56 -16.66
N LEU A 58 13.13 -3.07 -17.74
CA LEU A 58 11.74 -2.77 -18.05
C LEU A 58 10.77 -3.39 -17.01
N PRO A 59 10.87 -4.70 -16.68
CA PRO A 59 10.12 -5.28 -15.56
C PRO A 59 10.35 -4.57 -14.23
N LEU A 60 11.59 -4.18 -13.91
CA LEU A 60 11.92 -3.41 -12.71
C LEU A 60 11.14 -2.08 -12.68
N LEU A 61 11.20 -1.31 -13.77
CA LEU A 61 10.52 -0.01 -13.87
C LEU A 61 9.01 -0.17 -13.69
N ILE A 62 8.41 -1.17 -14.35
CA ILE A 62 6.98 -1.46 -14.24
C ILE A 62 6.64 -1.86 -12.80
N TYR A 63 7.40 -2.76 -12.20
CA TYR A 63 7.16 -3.27 -10.85
C TYR A 63 7.22 -2.16 -9.79
N VAL A 64 8.27 -1.32 -9.84
CA VAL A 64 8.46 -0.18 -8.93
C VAL A 64 7.36 0.85 -9.13
N SER A 65 7.09 1.24 -10.38
CA SER A 65 6.10 2.28 -10.69
C SER A 65 4.69 1.85 -10.30
N LEU A 66 4.28 0.62 -10.66
CA LEU A 66 2.97 0.10 -10.31
C LEU A 66 2.81 -0.06 -8.80
N THR A 67 3.84 -0.52 -8.09
CA THR A 67 3.74 -0.67 -6.63
C THR A 67 3.61 0.69 -5.95
N LEU A 68 4.47 1.67 -6.28
CA LEU A 68 4.44 2.99 -5.64
C LEU A 68 3.22 3.81 -6.04
N LEU A 69 3.01 4.03 -7.33
CA LEU A 69 1.89 4.83 -7.83
C LEU A 69 0.56 4.15 -7.54
N GLY A 70 0.47 2.83 -7.73
CA GLY A 70 -0.73 2.07 -7.44
C GLY A 70 -1.12 2.13 -5.96
N SER A 71 -0.15 2.09 -5.05
CA SER A 71 -0.44 2.19 -3.60
C SER A 71 -0.94 3.59 -3.24
N VAL A 72 -0.33 4.65 -3.78
CA VAL A 72 -0.79 6.04 -3.57
C VAL A 72 -2.19 6.23 -4.15
N VAL A 73 -2.43 5.80 -5.39
CA VAL A 73 -3.75 5.90 -6.04
C VAL A 73 -4.78 5.07 -5.28
N GLY A 74 -4.44 3.85 -4.87
CA GLY A 74 -5.30 2.99 -4.06
C GLY A 74 -5.73 3.69 -2.76
N PHE A 75 -4.78 4.25 -2.01
CA PHE A 75 -5.08 5.02 -0.80
C PHE A 75 -6.01 6.21 -1.08
N LEU A 76 -5.73 7.01 -2.11
CA LEU A 76 -6.56 8.16 -2.47
C LEU A 76 -7.99 7.75 -2.86
N ILE A 77 -8.14 6.66 -3.61
CA ILE A 77 -9.46 6.11 -3.95
C ILE A 77 -10.19 5.67 -2.68
N GLY A 78 -9.52 4.94 -1.78
CA GLY A 78 -10.09 4.54 -0.50
C GLY A 78 -10.55 5.73 0.33
N LEU A 79 -9.71 6.76 0.42
CA LEU A 79 -10.02 7.99 1.16
C LEU A 79 -11.21 8.74 0.57
N SER A 80 -11.36 8.74 -0.75
CA SER A 80 -12.46 9.43 -1.43
C SER A 80 -13.86 8.86 -1.10
N LEU A 81 -13.95 7.64 -0.55
CA LEU A 81 -15.22 7.04 -0.13
C LEU A 81 -15.92 7.83 0.99
N SER A 82 -15.21 8.67 1.74
CA SER A 82 -15.81 9.57 2.73
C SER A 82 -16.66 10.69 2.11
N ILE A 83 -16.44 11.01 0.83
CA ILE A 83 -17.05 12.14 0.14
C ILE A 83 -18.37 11.72 -0.56
N LEU A 84 -18.72 10.43 -0.51
CA LEU A 84 -19.89 9.84 -1.17
C LEU A 84 -21.07 9.58 -0.21
#